data_AF-A0A382CSD0-F1
#
_entry.id   AF-A0A382CSD0-F1
#
_cell.length_a   1.000
_cell.length_b   1.000
_cell.length_c   1.000
_cell.angle_alpha   90.00
_cell.angle_beta   90.00
_cell.angle_gamma   90.00
#
_symmetry.space_group_name_H-M   'P 1'
#
loop_
_entity.id
_entity.type
_entity.pdbx_description
1 polymer ?
#
loop_
_entity_poly.entity_id
_entity_poly.type
_entity_poly.pdbx_seq_one_letter_code
_entity_poly.pdbx_strand_id
1 'polypeptide(L)' 'LTTVKFDTNKDNKPDQFQYFYPSGKLKKIEYDTNSDGQTDRWEFYSKEEKLDRIELDRNHDGKPDMIKENN' A
#
# COMPACT_ATOMS: atom_id res chain seq x y z
N LEU A 1 15.12 -3.05 -4.38
CA LEU A 1 13.79 -2.44 -4.55
C LEU A 1 13.93 -0.97 -4.24
N THR A 2 13.37 -0.11 -5.06
CA THR A 2 13.24 1.32 -4.73
C THR A 2 11.97 1.48 -3.89
N THR A 3 12.08 2.24 -2.79
CA THR A 3 10.95 2.59 -1.94
C THR A 3 10.90 4.11 -1.81
N VAL A 4 9.70 4.67 -1.98
CA VAL A 4 9.42 6.09 -1.74
C VAL A 4 8.39 6.19 -0.62
N LYS A 5 8.59 7.15 0.29
CA LYS A 5 7.75 7.37 1.47
C LYS A 5 7.13 8.75 1.40
N PHE A 6 5.86 8.85 1.75
CA PHE A 6 5.13 10.12 1.78
C PHE A 6 4.47 10.29 3.13
N ASP A 7 4.58 11.50 3.66
CA ASP A 7 3.81 12.01 4.78
C ASP A 7 2.77 12.98 4.19
N THR A 8 1.58 12.44 3.92
CA THR A 8 0.46 13.13 3.28
C THR A 8 -0.39 13.91 4.29
N ASN A 9 -0.39 13.49 5.56
CA ASN A 9 -1.13 14.15 6.64
C ASN A 9 -0.30 15.23 7.41
N LYS A 10 1.02 15.28 7.18
CA LYS A 10 2.02 16.20 7.75
C LYS A 10 2.23 16.05 9.26
N ASP A 11 2.09 14.84 9.79
CA ASP A 11 2.35 14.55 11.21
C ASP A 11 3.82 14.19 11.50
N ASN A 12 4.70 14.25 10.49
CA ASN A 12 6.10 13.82 10.48
C ASN A 12 6.30 12.30 10.51
N LYS A 13 5.27 11.51 10.26
CA LYS A 13 5.33 10.07 10.06
C LYS A 13 4.79 9.74 8.67
N PRO A 14 5.52 8.97 7.85
CA PRO A 14 5.00 8.56 6.56
C PRO A 14 3.77 7.65 6.70
N ASP A 15 2.67 8.02 6.06
CA ASP A 15 1.43 7.25 5.97
C ASP A 15 1.27 6.52 4.62
N GLN A 16 2.16 6.76 3.66
CA GLN A 16 2.15 6.05 2.38
C GLN A 16 3.55 5.57 1.96
N PHE A 17 3.63 4.31 1.52
CA PHE A 17 4.86 3.68 1.05
C PHE A 17 4.66 3.07 -0.33
N GLN A 18 5.46 3.49 -1.30
CA GLN A 18 5.41 2.98 -2.67
C GLN A 18 6.64 2.14 -2.98
N TYR A 19 6.42 0.96 -3.57
CA TYR A 19 7.46 0.00 -3.93
C TYR A 19 7.47 -0.22 -5.43
N PHE A 20 8.67 -0.28 -6.01
CA PHE A 20 8.85 -0.39 -7.45
C PHE A 20 9.61 -1.67 -7.85
N TYR A 21 9.27 -2.21 -9.02
CA TYR A 21 10.07 -3.23 -9.69
C TYR A 21 11.44 -2.67 -10.12
N PRO A 22 12.45 -3.52 -10.40
CA PRO A 22 13.72 -3.05 -10.96
C PRO A 22 13.58 -2.27 -12.27
N SER A 23 12.49 -2.48 -13.02
CA SER A 23 12.14 -1.71 -14.22
C SER A 23 11.67 -0.28 -13.95
N GLY A 24 11.48 0.11 -12.68
CA GLY A 24 10.94 1.41 -12.28
C GLY A 24 9.41 1.49 -12.24
N LYS A 25 8.71 0.41 -12.61
CA LYS A 25 7.25 0.33 -12.60
C LYS A 25 6.70 0.11 -11.19
N LEU A 26 5.51 0.65 -10.92
CA LEU A 26 4.85 0.49 -9.63
C LEU A 26 4.52 -0.98 -9.36
N LYS A 27 4.87 -1.46 -8.16
CA LYS A 27 4.62 -2.84 -7.71
C LYS A 27 3.57 -2.90 -6.62
N LYS A 28 3.70 -2.03 -5.62
CA LYS A 28 2.85 -2.06 -4.43
C LYS A 28 2.74 -0.67 -3.81
N ILE A 29 1.57 -0.34 -3.28
CA ILE A 29 1.38 0.78 -2.36
C ILE A 29 0.85 0.26 -1.03
N GLU A 30 1.41 0.74 0.07
CA GLU A 30 0.92 0.58 1.43
C GLU A 30 0.41 1.92 1.95
N TYR A 31 -0.69 1.87 2.70
CA TYR A 31 -1.28 3.03 3.36
C TYR A 31 -1.56 2.73 4.83
N ASP A 32 -1.24 3.69 5.70
CA ASP A 32 -1.74 3.83 7.06
C ASP A 32 -2.84 4.91 7.02
N THR A 33 -4.09 4.50 6.79
CA THR A 33 -5.20 5.43 6.57
C THR A 33 -5.81 5.96 7.87
N ASN A 34 -5.52 5.32 9.01
CA ASN A 34 -5.99 5.73 10.33
C ASN A 34 -4.91 6.44 11.19
N SER A 35 -3.67 6.53 10.69
CA SER A 35 -2.52 7.16 11.33
C SER A 35 -2.11 6.52 12.66
N ASP A 36 -2.35 5.22 12.83
CA ASP A 36 -1.96 4.46 14.02
C ASP A 36 -0.51 3.91 13.95
N GLY A 37 0.16 4.09 12.82
CA GLY A 37 1.51 3.61 12.53
C GLY A 37 1.55 2.22 11.91
N GLN A 38 0.42 1.60 11.63
CA GLN A 38 0.28 0.30 10.98
C GLN A 38 -0.38 0.47 9.62
N THR A 39 0.07 -0.32 8.65
CA THR A 39 -0.58 -0.36 7.35
C THR A 39 -1.94 -1.04 7.48
N ASP A 40 -2.98 -0.42 6.94
CA ASP A 40 -4.33 -0.96 6.89
C ASP A 40 -4.85 -1.20 5.45
N ARG A 41 -4.08 -0.79 4.45
CA ARG A 41 -4.41 -1.00 3.04
C ARG A 41 -3.18 -1.31 2.20
N TRP A 42 -3.31 -2.32 1.34
CA TRP A 42 -2.32 -2.70 0.35
C TRP A 42 -2.94 -2.71 -1.05
N GLU A 43 -2.25 -2.14 -2.01
CA GLU A 43 -2.58 -2.21 -3.43
C GLU A 43 -1.43 -2.86 -4.19
N PHE A 44 -1.72 -3.88 -4.98
CA PHE A 44 -0.75 -4.65 -5.75
C PHE A 44 -0.94 -4.42 -7.24
N TYR A 45 0.17 -4.19 -7.94
CA TYR A 45 0.19 -3.86 -9.36
C TYR A 45 1.02 -4.87 -10.16
N SER A 46 0.50 -5.18 -11.35
CA SER A 46 1.14 -6.05 -12.33
C SER A 46 2.40 -5.38 -12.92
N LYS A 47 3.19 -6.13 -13.69
CA LYS A 47 4.35 -5.56 -14.43
C LYS A 47 3.92 -4.61 -15.56
N GLU A 48 2.64 -4.55 -15.87
CA GLU A 48 1.98 -3.65 -16.81
C GLU A 48 1.31 -2.46 -16.10
N GLU A 49 1.54 -2.29 -14.79
CA GLU A 49 0.99 -1.22 -13.94
C GLU A 49 -0.55 -1.22 -13.85
N LYS A 50 -1.14 -2.41 -14.01
CA LYS A 50 -2.56 -2.64 -13.75
C LYS A 50 -2.75 -3.03 -12.29
N LEU A 51 -3.83 -2.56 -11.67
CA LEU A 51 -4.18 -2.95 -10.31
C LEU A 51 -4.74 -4.38 -10.31
N ASP A 52 -4.00 -5.30 -9.69
CA ASP A 52 -4.34 -6.72 -9.63
C ASP A 52 -5.18 -7.03 -8.39
N ARG A 53 -4.81 -6.44 -7.25
CA ARG A 53 -5.41 -6.79 -5.95
C ARG A 53 -5.36 -5.62 -4.97
N ILE A 54 -6.42 -5.50 -4.18
CA ILE A 54 -6.49 -4.64 -2.99
C ILE A 54 -6.71 -5.53 -1.77
N GLU A 55 -5.94 -5.31 -0.72
CA GLU A 55 -6.15 -5.91 0.59
C GLU A 55 -6.45 -4.80 1.60
N LEU A 56 -7.42 -5.00 2.49
CA LEU A 56 -7.77 -4.08 3.58
C LEU A 56 -7.81 -4.80 4.92
N ASP A 57 -7.26 -4.15 5.95
CA ASP A 57 -7.44 -4.43 7.37
C ASP A 57 -8.36 -3.36 7.96
N ARG A 58 -9.66 -3.65 8.00
CA ARG A 58 -10.71 -2.74 8.47
C ARG A 58 -10.94 -2.85 9.97
N ASN A 59 -10.48 -3.94 10.60
CA ASN A 59 -10.59 -4.14 12.05
C ASN A 59 -9.32 -3.73 12.81
N HIS A 60 -8.27 -3.33 12.09
CA HIS A 60 -6.98 -2.86 12.58
C HIS A 60 -6.28 -3.88 13.49
N ASP A 61 -6.38 -5.17 13.14
CA ASP A 61 -5.73 -6.25 13.88
C ASP A 61 -4.33 -6.61 13.34
N GLY A 62 -3.87 -5.88 12.33
CA GLY A 62 -2.60 -6.06 11.63
C GLY A 62 -2.66 -7.08 10.50
N LYS A 63 -3.85 -7.60 10.17
CA LYS A 63 -4.05 -8.58 9.09
C LYS A 63 -5.19 -8.15 8.19
N PRO A 64 -5.04 -8.30 6.86
CA PRO A 64 -6.15 -8.05 5.96
C PRO A 64 -7.36 -8.96 6.25
N ASP A 65 -8.53 -8.35 6.42
CA ASP A 65 -9.81 -9.04 6.55
C ASP A 65 -10.65 -8.99 5.25
N MET A 66 -10.19 -8.21 4.27
CA MET A 66 -10.82 -8.11 2.95
C MET A 66 -9.77 -8.19 1.85
N ILE A 67 -10.02 -9.06 0.87
CA ILE A 67 -9.21 -9.16 -0.35
C ILE A 67 -10.15 -8.96 -1.54
N LYS A 68 -9.80 -8.01 -2.42
CA LYS A 68 -10.47 -7.76 -3.69
C LYS A 68 -9.48 -7.97 -4.82
N GLU A 69 -9.71 -8.97 -5.64
CA GLU A 69 -8.91 -9.27 -6.82
C GLU A 69 -9.66 -8.82 -8.09
N ASN A 70 -8.92 -8.23 -9.03
CA ASN A 70 -9.44 -7.94 -10.36
C ASN A 70 -9.12 -9.14 -11.26
N ASN A 71 -10.14 -9.97 -11.54
CA ASN A 71 -10.09 -11.03 -12.56
C ASN A 71 -10.24 -10.46 -13.97
#